data_AF-A0A6G1CV09-F1
#
_entry.id   AF-A0A6G1CV09-F1
#
_cell.length_a   1.000
_cell.length_b   1.000
_cell.length_c   1.000
_cell.angle_alpha   90.00
_cell.angle_beta   90.00
_cell.angle_gamma   90.00
#
_symmetry.space_group_name_H-M   'P 1'
#
loop_
_entity.id
_entity.type
_entity.pdbx_description
1 polymer ?
#
loop_
_entity_poly.entity_id
_entity_poly.type
_entity_poly.pdbx_seq_one_letter_code
_entity_poly.pdbx_strand_id
1 'polypeptide(L)'
;MASRVFLIQQETAAPAALWFLLLAFLGAAYVASLTLRLLAYLELYLRRRWPNNLRHRYGLWAVVTGPTSGIGRAMALELARRGLSLVLVDLNAANLREIAGTIRSRHAVDTKTVVFDLSLISTPHGDEPLRRLREAVEGVDVGVVVNNAGVGRPGAVYLHEADVEAWVRMMRVNLRAVTEVTAAVLPGMVARGRGAVVNIGSASSEAIPSFPLCTMYAATKRYIAQFSRSLHVEYASEGIHVQCQVNLSEIRNFHLLIGWQILLKYATKKLDLN
;
A
#
# COMPACT_ATOMS: atom_id res chain seq x y z
N MET A 1 -15.31 75.87 -53.93
CA MET A 1 -16.15 75.36 -52.83
C MET A 1 -16.60 73.96 -53.21
N ALA A 2 -16.37 72.86 -52.50
CA ALA A 2 -15.79 72.63 -51.19
C ALA A 2 -15.22 71.19 -51.18
N SER A 3 -14.08 71.02 -50.52
CA SER A 3 -13.38 69.75 -50.32
C SER A 3 -14.24 68.76 -49.54
N ARG A 4 -14.42 67.53 -50.04
CA ARG A 4 -14.87 66.40 -49.23
C ARG A 4 -13.70 65.44 -49.03
N VAL A 5 -13.08 65.61 -47.88
CA VAL A 5 -12.05 64.75 -47.30
C VAL A 5 -12.66 63.37 -47.08
N PHE A 6 -12.11 62.37 -47.78
CA PHE A 6 -12.36 60.94 -47.53
C PHE A 6 -11.61 60.57 -46.25
N LEU A 7 -12.29 60.58 -45.11
CA LEU A 7 -11.77 60.04 -43.85
C LEU A 7 -11.97 58.52 -43.88
N ILE A 8 -10.87 57.81 -44.14
CA ILE A 8 -10.72 56.39 -43.82
C ILE A 8 -10.90 56.27 -42.30
N GLN A 9 -12.04 55.76 -41.85
CA GLN A 9 -12.15 55.29 -40.48
C GLN A 9 -11.27 54.04 -40.36
N GLN A 10 -10.12 54.19 -39.69
CA GLN A 10 -9.44 53.05 -39.10
C GLN A 10 -10.39 52.42 -38.07
N GLU A 11 -10.92 51.23 -38.36
CA GLU A 11 -11.46 50.35 -37.33
C GLU A 11 -10.31 49.96 -36.39
N THR A 12 -10.14 50.73 -35.32
CA THR A 12 -9.29 50.30 -34.21
C THR A 12 -9.97 49.11 -33.55
N ALA A 13 -9.41 47.91 -33.72
CA ALA A 13 -9.86 46.71 -33.03
C ALA A 13 -10.08 47.02 -31.54
N ALA A 14 -11.32 46.84 -31.07
CA ALA A 14 -11.67 47.10 -29.68
C ALA A 14 -10.73 46.31 -28.76
N PRO A 15 -10.17 46.92 -27.69
CA PRO A 15 -9.29 46.22 -26.78
C PRO A 15 -10.05 45.01 -26.23
N ALA A 16 -9.48 43.82 -26.42
CA ALA A 16 -10.05 42.59 -25.89
C ALA A 16 -10.42 42.84 -24.43
N ALA A 17 -11.70 42.67 -24.10
CA ALA A 17 -12.20 43.05 -22.80
C ALA A 17 -11.39 42.32 -21.72
N LEU A 18 -10.89 43.07 -20.74
CA LEU A 18 -9.92 42.60 -19.73
C LEU A 18 -10.31 41.25 -19.08
N TRP A 19 -11.62 41.01 -18.91
CA TRP A 19 -12.17 39.75 -18.40
C TRP A 19 -11.82 38.53 -19.28
N PHE A 20 -11.78 38.68 -20.61
CA PHE A 20 -11.43 37.60 -21.53
C PHE A 20 -9.95 37.24 -21.43
N LEU A 21 -9.07 38.25 -21.33
CA LEU A 21 -7.63 38.03 -21.13
C LEU A 21 -7.35 37.34 -19.78
N LEU A 22 -8.08 37.70 -18.73
CA LEU A 22 -8.00 37.04 -17.42
C LEU A 22 -8.43 35.56 -17.49
N LEU A 23 -9.55 35.26 -18.17
CA LEU A 23 -10.00 33.88 -18.37
C LEU A 23 -9.02 33.05 -19.21
N ALA A 24 -8.47 33.64 -20.27
CA ALA A 24 -7.46 32.99 -21.11
C ALA A 24 -6.18 32.69 -20.32
N PHE A 25 -5.74 33.62 -19.47
CA PHE A 25 -4.59 33.42 -18.58
C PHE A 25 -4.85 32.31 -17.56
N LEU A 26 -6.02 32.30 -16.89
CA LEU A 26 -6.41 31.25 -15.96
C LEU A 26 -6.47 29.87 -16.64
N GLY A 27 -7.02 29.80 -17.86
CA GLY A 27 -7.06 28.59 -18.67
C GLY A 27 -5.66 28.09 -19.03
N ALA A 28 -4.78 28.98 -19.50
CA ALA A 28 -3.39 28.65 -19.82
C ALA A 28 -2.61 28.19 -18.58
N ALA A 29 -2.78 28.86 -17.44
CA ALA A 29 -2.16 28.47 -16.17
C ALA A 29 -2.65 27.09 -15.70
N TYR A 30 -3.94 26.80 -15.86
CA TYR A 30 -4.51 25.49 -15.54
C TYR A 30 -3.95 24.38 -16.44
N VAL A 31 -3.91 24.60 -17.76
CA VAL A 31 -3.34 23.64 -18.72
C VAL A 31 -1.85 23.43 -18.43
N ALA A 32 -1.08 24.49 -18.20
CA ALA A 32 0.33 24.37 -17.82
C ALA A 32 0.50 23.55 -16.54
N SER A 33 -0.34 23.77 -15.53
CA SER A 33 -0.31 22.97 -14.29
C SER A 33 -0.63 21.49 -14.54
N LEU A 34 -1.56 21.19 -15.44
CA LEU A 34 -1.94 19.83 -15.81
C LEU A 34 -0.81 19.15 -16.57
N THR A 35 -0.19 19.85 -17.53
CA THR A 35 0.95 19.37 -18.29
C THR A 35 2.15 19.10 -17.39
N LEU A 36 2.47 20.00 -16.44
CA LEU A 36 3.54 19.77 -15.47
C LEU A 36 3.27 18.53 -14.61
N ARG A 37 2.02 18.31 -14.18
CA ARG A 37 1.64 17.09 -13.45
C ARG A 37 1.78 15.83 -14.31
N LEU A 38 1.38 15.90 -15.58
CA LEU A 38 1.50 14.78 -16.51
C LEU A 38 2.98 14.44 -16.76
N LEU A 39 3.83 15.46 -16.95
CA LEU A 39 5.27 15.27 -17.12
C LEU A 39 5.92 14.69 -15.85
N ALA A 40 5.58 15.20 -14.67
CA ALA A 40 6.04 14.63 -13.41
C ALA A 40 5.57 13.16 -13.25
N TYR A 41 4.35 12.84 -13.66
CA TYR A 41 3.84 11.48 -13.65
C TYR A 41 4.60 10.57 -14.62
N LEU A 42 4.86 11.05 -15.84
CA LEU A 42 5.62 10.33 -16.85
C LEU A 42 7.06 10.09 -16.39
N GLU A 43 7.70 11.10 -15.80
CA GLU A 43 9.04 10.99 -15.23
C GLU A 43 9.06 9.94 -14.10
N LEU A 44 8.09 9.96 -13.19
CA LEU A 44 7.96 8.94 -12.14
C LEU A 44 7.70 7.55 -12.70
N TYR A 45 6.88 7.42 -13.74
CA TYR A 45 6.62 6.16 -14.44
C TYR A 45 7.90 5.60 -15.07
N LEU A 46 8.68 6.46 -15.74
CA LEU A 46 9.96 6.09 -16.36
C LEU A 46 11.02 5.74 -15.30
N ARG A 47 11.12 6.51 -14.21
CA ARG A 47 12.01 6.21 -13.07
C ARG A 47 11.64 4.90 -12.36
N ARG A 48 10.34 4.57 -12.26
CA ARG A 48 9.86 3.28 -11.72
C ARG A 48 10.18 2.08 -12.63
N ARG A 49 10.34 2.32 -13.93
CA ARG A 49 10.77 1.29 -14.89
C ARG A 49 12.27 0.97 -14.77
N TRP A 50 13.06 1.85 -14.16
CA TRP A 50 14.43 1.54 -13.79
C TRP A 50 14.45 0.51 -12.65
N PRO A 51 15.31 -0.52 -12.71
CA PRO A 51 15.37 -1.54 -11.67
C PRO A 51 15.82 -0.92 -10.35
N ASN A 52 14.86 -0.55 -9.50
CA ASN A 52 15.13 -0.26 -8.10
C ASN A 52 15.53 -1.58 -7.45
N ASN A 53 16.82 -1.74 -7.19
CA ASN A 53 17.38 -2.90 -6.53
C ASN A 53 16.95 -2.91 -5.06
N LEU A 54 15.81 -3.54 -4.79
CA LEU A 54 15.21 -3.62 -3.46
C LEU A 54 16.18 -4.21 -2.43
N ARG A 55 17.06 -5.13 -2.86
CA ARG A 55 18.09 -5.73 -2.01
C ARG A 55 19.06 -4.67 -1.46
N HIS A 56 19.55 -3.80 -2.34
CA HIS A 56 20.46 -2.73 -1.96
C HIS A 56 19.75 -1.66 -1.13
N ARG A 57 18.50 -1.36 -1.45
CA ARG A 57 17.76 -0.27 -0.79
C ARG A 57 17.25 -0.64 0.61
N TYR A 58 16.78 -1.87 0.79
CA TYR A 58 16.06 -2.25 2.00
C TYR A 58 16.69 -3.43 2.74
N GLY A 59 17.19 -4.43 2.02
CA GLY A 59 17.84 -5.60 2.62
C GLY A 59 17.60 -6.88 1.84
N LEU A 60 18.32 -7.93 2.21
CA LEU A 60 18.39 -9.19 1.45
C LEU A 60 17.14 -10.07 1.59
N TRP A 61 16.39 -9.93 2.68
CA TRP A 61 15.25 -10.78 2.99
C TRP A 61 13.94 -10.01 3.08
N ALA A 62 12.83 -10.69 2.78
CA ALA A 62 11.50 -10.21 3.07
C ALA A 62 10.66 -11.20 3.89
N VAL A 63 9.82 -10.69 4.77
CA VAL A 63 8.80 -11.47 5.49
C VAL A 63 7.46 -11.26 4.78
N VAL A 64 6.72 -12.33 4.50
CA VAL A 64 5.38 -12.24 3.90
C VAL A 64 4.40 -13.10 4.70
N THR A 65 3.34 -12.48 5.21
CA THR A 65 2.24 -13.18 5.88
C THR A 65 1.12 -13.52 4.90
N GLY A 66 0.57 -14.73 4.96
CA GLY A 66 -0.40 -15.24 3.99
C GLY A 66 0.14 -15.36 2.54
N PRO A 67 1.35 -15.89 2.28
CA PRO A 67 1.96 -15.92 0.95
C PRO A 67 1.39 -17.01 0.02
N THR A 68 0.41 -17.79 0.46
CA THR A 68 -0.01 -19.02 -0.23
C THR A 68 -1.07 -18.79 -1.29
N SER A 69 -1.75 -17.65 -1.30
CA SER A 69 -2.78 -17.32 -2.30
C SER A 69 -2.89 -15.81 -2.56
N GLY A 70 -3.64 -15.45 -3.59
CA GLY A 70 -4.03 -14.07 -3.90
C GLY A 70 -2.85 -13.08 -3.96
N ILE A 71 -3.02 -11.94 -3.30
CA ILE A 71 -2.05 -10.83 -3.28
C ILE A 71 -0.74 -11.28 -2.60
N GLY A 72 -0.83 -11.99 -1.48
CA GLY A 72 0.35 -12.49 -0.76
C GLY A 72 1.23 -13.37 -1.63
N ARG A 73 0.63 -14.28 -2.40
CA ARG A 73 1.36 -15.14 -3.36
C ARG A 73 2.03 -14.34 -4.46
N ALA A 74 1.31 -13.38 -5.05
CA ALA A 74 1.86 -12.52 -6.09
C ALA A 74 3.03 -11.68 -5.55
N MET A 75 2.90 -11.12 -4.34
CA MET A 75 3.95 -10.36 -3.67
C MET A 75 5.17 -11.22 -3.35
N ALA A 76 4.98 -12.44 -2.82
CA ALA A 76 6.07 -13.36 -2.53
C ALA A 76 6.85 -13.70 -3.81
N LEU A 77 6.16 -14.07 -4.89
CA LEU A 77 6.80 -14.39 -6.17
C LEU A 77 7.52 -13.18 -6.78
N GLU A 78 6.94 -11.98 -6.72
CA GLU A 78 7.58 -10.76 -7.25
C GLU A 78 8.81 -10.35 -6.43
N LEU A 79 8.77 -10.48 -5.10
CA LEU A 79 9.93 -10.22 -4.24
C LEU A 79 11.06 -11.22 -4.51
N ALA A 80 10.74 -12.50 -4.67
CA ALA A 80 11.71 -13.52 -5.08
C ALA A 80 12.29 -13.24 -6.47
N ARG A 81 11.46 -12.85 -7.44
CA ARG A 81 11.90 -12.44 -8.78
C ARG A 81 12.86 -11.25 -8.75
N ARG A 82 12.71 -10.37 -7.75
CA ARG A 82 13.63 -9.24 -7.49
C ARG A 82 14.85 -9.62 -6.66
N GLY A 83 15.03 -10.91 -6.35
CA GLY A 83 16.21 -11.47 -5.71
C GLY A 83 16.21 -11.41 -4.18
N LEU A 84 15.06 -11.19 -3.53
CA LEU A 84 14.96 -11.28 -2.08
C LEU A 84 14.69 -12.72 -1.65
N SER A 85 15.43 -13.19 -0.64
CA SER A 85 15.09 -14.41 0.09
C SER A 85 13.88 -14.16 0.99
N LEU A 86 13.11 -15.20 1.32
CA LEU A 86 11.78 -15.02 1.94
C LEU A 86 11.59 -15.80 3.23
N VAL A 87 11.04 -15.14 4.24
CA VAL A 87 10.41 -15.77 5.40
C VAL A 87 8.90 -15.80 5.14
N LEU A 88 8.35 -16.99 5.00
CA LEU A 88 6.96 -17.22 4.61
C LEU A 88 6.15 -17.67 5.82
N VAL A 89 5.13 -16.91 6.20
CA VAL A 89 4.32 -17.14 7.40
C VAL A 89 2.88 -17.43 7.01
N ASP A 90 2.40 -18.64 7.30
CA ASP A 90 1.02 -19.07 7.02
C ASP A 90 0.63 -20.20 7.98
N LEU A 91 -0.66 -20.51 8.09
CA LEU A 91 -1.15 -21.59 8.94
C LEU A 91 -1.04 -22.97 8.29
N ASN A 92 -0.99 -23.05 6.95
CA ASN A 92 -0.97 -24.34 6.23
C ASN A 92 0.44 -24.73 5.79
N ALA A 93 1.01 -25.75 6.46
CA ALA A 93 2.35 -26.25 6.17
C ALA A 93 2.51 -26.83 4.74
N ALA A 94 1.48 -27.47 4.18
CA ALA A 94 1.54 -28.01 2.83
C ALA A 94 1.61 -26.90 1.78
N ASN A 95 0.78 -25.86 1.93
CA ASN A 95 0.79 -24.71 1.03
C ASN A 95 2.10 -23.93 1.14
N LEU A 96 2.66 -23.78 2.35
CA LEU A 96 3.99 -23.17 2.54
C LEU A 96 5.08 -23.94 1.81
N ARG A 97 5.05 -25.28 1.87
CA ARG A 97 6.01 -26.12 1.14
C ARG A 97 5.86 -25.97 -0.37
N GLU A 98 4.64 -25.88 -0.90
CA GLU A 98 4.40 -25.63 -2.33
C GLU A 98 5.01 -24.30 -2.76
N ILE A 99 4.62 -23.18 -2.14
CA ILE A 99 5.08 -21.87 -2.59
C ILE A 99 6.59 -21.71 -2.40
N ALA A 100 7.17 -22.25 -1.33
CA ALA A 100 8.62 -22.24 -1.12
C ALA A 100 9.36 -23.06 -2.20
N GLY A 101 8.81 -24.22 -2.59
CA GLY A 101 9.33 -25.01 -3.71
C GLY A 101 9.23 -24.28 -5.05
N THR A 102 8.10 -23.61 -5.30
CA THR A 102 7.90 -22.77 -6.49
C THR A 102 8.90 -21.61 -6.54
N ILE A 103 9.17 -20.94 -5.41
CA ILE A 103 10.15 -19.85 -5.33
C ILE A 103 11.57 -20.37 -5.63
N ARG A 104 12.01 -21.42 -4.93
CA ARG A 104 13.37 -21.97 -5.08
C ARG A 104 13.63 -22.56 -6.47
N SER A 105 12.60 -23.11 -7.12
CA SER A 105 12.75 -23.66 -8.49
C SER A 105 12.86 -22.59 -9.57
N ARG A 106 12.32 -21.39 -9.34
CA ARG A 106 12.28 -20.29 -10.32
C ARG A 106 13.35 -19.23 -10.10
N HIS A 107 13.86 -19.12 -8.88
CA HIS A 107 14.72 -18.02 -8.45
C HIS A 107 15.85 -18.53 -7.56
N ALA A 108 17.05 -17.97 -7.73
CA ALA A 108 18.22 -18.26 -6.90
C ALA A 108 18.16 -17.48 -5.57
N VAL A 109 17.13 -17.78 -4.75
CA VAL A 109 16.90 -17.18 -3.43
C VAL A 109 16.51 -18.24 -2.41
N ASP A 110 16.76 -17.94 -1.14
CA ASP A 110 16.43 -18.84 -0.04
C ASP A 110 15.01 -18.63 0.47
N THR A 111 14.48 -19.64 1.16
CA THR A 111 13.18 -19.57 1.81
C THR A 111 13.24 -20.19 3.20
N LYS A 112 12.68 -19.50 4.20
CA LYS A 112 12.34 -20.02 5.52
C LYS A 112 10.82 -20.05 5.63
N THR A 113 10.26 -21.09 6.26
CA THR A 113 8.81 -21.21 6.45
C THR A 113 8.49 -21.25 7.95
N VAL A 114 7.51 -20.46 8.38
CA VAL A 114 7.00 -20.46 9.75
C VAL A 114 5.52 -20.82 9.70
N VAL A 115 5.18 -22.01 10.22
CA VAL A 115 3.79 -22.44 10.36
C VAL A 115 3.20 -21.72 11.56
N PHE A 116 2.27 -20.80 11.32
CA PHE A 116 1.66 -20.00 12.36
C PHE A 116 0.22 -19.62 11.99
N ASP A 117 -0.74 -20.16 12.74
CA ASP A 117 -2.08 -19.58 12.81
C ASP A 117 -2.05 -18.27 13.62
N LEU A 118 -2.01 -17.15 12.90
CA LEU A 118 -2.01 -15.80 13.46
C LEU A 118 -3.25 -15.50 14.32
N SER A 119 -4.30 -16.32 14.20
CA SER A 119 -5.50 -16.20 15.03
C SER A 119 -5.30 -16.69 16.47
N LEU A 120 -4.17 -17.36 16.74
CA LEU A 120 -3.75 -17.81 18.07
C LEU A 120 -2.87 -16.78 18.81
N ILE A 121 -2.56 -15.63 18.20
CA ILE A 121 -1.77 -14.60 18.87
C ILE A 121 -2.45 -14.14 20.17
N SER A 122 -1.65 -13.96 21.23
CA SER A 122 -2.12 -13.62 22.57
C SER A 122 -3.04 -14.70 23.17
N THR A 123 -2.83 -15.95 22.78
CA THR A 123 -3.36 -17.14 23.45
C THR A 123 -2.19 -18.03 23.87
N PRO A 124 -2.35 -18.94 24.85
CA PRO A 124 -1.29 -19.86 25.25
C PRO A 124 -0.69 -20.69 24.10
N HIS A 125 -1.45 -20.91 23.03
CA HIS A 125 -0.99 -21.65 21.85
C HIS A 125 -0.25 -20.79 20.82
N GLY A 126 -0.25 -19.46 20.97
CA GLY A 126 0.40 -18.53 20.05
C GLY A 126 1.84 -18.18 20.43
N ASP A 127 2.24 -18.41 21.67
CA ASP A 127 3.56 -17.98 22.18
C ASP A 127 4.71 -18.69 21.47
N GLU A 128 4.60 -20.01 21.32
CA GLU A 128 5.61 -20.83 20.65
C GLU A 128 5.76 -20.50 19.15
N PRO A 129 4.69 -20.44 18.33
CA PRO A 129 4.80 -19.97 16.95
C PRO A 129 5.32 -18.54 16.81
N LEU A 130 4.96 -17.63 17.72
CA LEU A 130 5.48 -16.25 17.72
C LEU A 130 6.97 -16.21 18.03
N ARG A 131 7.45 -17.04 18.98
CA ARG A 131 8.88 -17.23 19.24
C ARG A 131 9.61 -17.71 17.99
N ARG A 132 9.08 -18.73 17.30
CA ARG A 132 9.65 -19.22 16.03
C ARG A 132 9.69 -18.16 14.93
N LEU A 133 8.69 -17.28 14.87
CA LEU A 133 8.72 -16.13 13.95
C LEU A 133 9.88 -15.19 14.29
N ARG A 134 10.06 -14.85 15.57
CA ARG A 134 11.16 -13.98 16.04
C ARG A 134 12.51 -14.60 15.72
N GLU A 135 12.70 -15.89 15.98
CA GLU A 135 13.93 -16.63 15.64
C GLU A 135 14.18 -16.70 14.13
N ALA A 136 13.12 -16.80 13.32
CA ALA A 136 13.27 -16.84 11.87
C ALA A 136 13.78 -15.52 11.28
N VAL A 137 13.48 -14.39 11.93
CA VAL A 137 13.90 -13.04 11.51
C VAL A 137 15.15 -12.53 12.25
N GLU A 138 15.49 -13.12 13.39
CA GLU A 138 16.68 -12.79 14.15
C GLU A 138 17.96 -13.10 13.36
N GLY A 139 18.93 -12.17 13.39
CA GLY A 139 20.17 -12.27 12.62
C GLY A 139 20.00 -12.22 11.10
N VAL A 140 18.78 -12.07 10.59
CA VAL A 140 18.49 -11.97 9.16
C VAL A 140 18.39 -10.50 8.75
N ASP A 141 18.98 -10.15 7.60
CA ASP A 141 18.83 -8.82 6.98
C ASP A 141 17.44 -8.66 6.33
N VAL A 142 16.39 -8.70 7.17
CA VAL A 142 15.01 -8.44 6.77
C VAL A 142 14.87 -6.97 6.42
N GLY A 143 14.77 -6.69 5.12
CA GLY A 143 14.58 -5.36 4.59
C GLY A 143 13.12 -5.01 4.29
N VAL A 144 12.29 -6.01 4.00
CA VAL A 144 10.89 -5.79 3.64
C VAL A 144 9.99 -6.68 4.48
N VAL A 145 8.89 -6.14 5.00
CA VAL A 145 7.81 -6.95 5.58
C VAL A 145 6.50 -6.63 4.87
N VAL A 146 5.78 -7.67 4.49
CA VAL A 146 4.46 -7.60 3.86
C VAL A 146 3.45 -8.23 4.79
N ASN A 147 2.73 -7.39 5.54
CA ASN A 147 1.60 -7.80 6.36
C ASN A 147 0.36 -7.92 5.46
N ASN A 148 0.22 -9.09 4.83
CA ASN A 148 -0.86 -9.39 3.90
C ASN A 148 -1.96 -10.26 4.53
N ALA A 149 -1.62 -11.14 5.48
CA ALA A 149 -2.61 -12.00 6.12
C ALA A 149 -3.77 -11.17 6.71
N GLY A 150 -4.99 -11.60 6.43
CA GLY A 150 -6.20 -10.95 6.89
C GLY A 150 -7.43 -11.82 6.64
N VAL A 151 -8.45 -11.66 7.48
CA VAL A 151 -9.72 -12.38 7.37
C VAL A 151 -10.91 -11.42 7.42
N GLY A 152 -11.94 -11.74 6.65
CA GLY A 152 -13.22 -10.99 6.64
C GLY A 152 -14.39 -11.76 7.26
N ARG A 153 -14.20 -13.02 7.67
CA ARG A 153 -15.25 -13.83 8.31
C ARG A 153 -15.50 -13.34 9.74
N PRO A 154 -16.76 -13.35 10.23
CA PRO A 154 -17.96 -14.00 9.69
C PRO A 154 -18.62 -13.33 8.46
N GLY A 155 -18.16 -12.16 8.02
CA GLY A 155 -18.65 -11.48 6.82
C GLY A 155 -19.66 -10.38 7.17
N ALA A 156 -20.61 -10.14 6.26
CA ALA A 156 -21.65 -9.14 6.42
C ALA A 156 -22.80 -9.69 7.30
N VAL A 157 -22.78 -9.36 8.59
CA VAL A 157 -23.79 -9.79 9.58
C VAL A 157 -24.01 -8.69 10.62
N TYR A 158 -25.14 -8.70 11.33
CA TYR A 158 -25.27 -7.82 12.48
C TYR A 158 -24.30 -8.23 13.59
N LEU A 159 -23.82 -7.24 14.37
CA LEU A 159 -22.80 -7.49 15.40
C LEU A 159 -23.24 -8.56 16.42
N HIS A 160 -24.53 -8.58 16.76
CA HIS A 160 -25.12 -9.49 17.76
C HIS A 160 -25.45 -10.89 17.21
N GLU A 161 -25.36 -11.12 15.89
CA GLU A 161 -25.68 -12.41 15.27
C GLU A 161 -24.49 -13.35 15.18
N ALA A 162 -23.26 -12.83 15.31
CA ALA A 162 -22.05 -13.62 15.29
C ALA A 162 -21.45 -13.77 16.69
N ASP A 163 -20.80 -14.91 16.89
CA ASP A 163 -20.04 -15.20 18.09
C ASP A 163 -18.94 -14.15 18.32
N VAL A 164 -18.84 -13.67 19.55
CA VAL A 164 -17.81 -12.72 19.98
C VAL A 164 -16.42 -13.27 19.69
N GLU A 165 -16.21 -14.57 19.87
CA GLU A 165 -14.90 -15.18 19.59
C GLU A 165 -14.55 -15.14 18.09
N ALA A 166 -15.54 -15.17 17.19
CA ALA A 166 -15.29 -14.96 15.76
C ALA A 166 -14.78 -13.54 15.47
N TRP A 167 -15.32 -12.53 16.16
CA TRP A 167 -14.84 -11.15 16.08
C TRP A 167 -13.44 -11.00 16.68
N VAL A 168 -13.18 -11.61 17.83
CA VAL A 168 -11.86 -11.62 18.47
C VAL A 168 -10.82 -12.27 17.56
N ARG A 169 -11.17 -13.39 16.89
CA ARG A 169 -10.33 -14.04 15.90
C ARG A 169 -9.95 -13.10 14.75
N MET A 170 -10.93 -12.36 14.20
CA MET A 170 -10.66 -11.35 13.18
C MET A 170 -9.73 -10.26 13.69
N MET A 171 -9.92 -9.77 14.93
CA MET A 171 -9.05 -8.76 15.52
C MET A 171 -7.62 -9.28 15.72
N ARG A 172 -7.45 -10.53 16.17
CA ARG A 172 -6.12 -11.15 16.32
C ARG A 172 -5.37 -11.19 14.99
N VAL A 173 -6.02 -11.62 13.91
CA VAL A 173 -5.38 -11.69 12.58
C VAL A 173 -5.17 -10.31 11.96
N ASN A 174 -6.18 -9.43 11.98
CA ASN A 174 -6.11 -8.17 11.21
C ASN A 174 -5.41 -7.03 11.95
N LEU A 175 -5.39 -7.04 13.29
CA LEU A 175 -4.75 -6.00 14.11
C LEU A 175 -3.48 -6.58 14.71
N ARG A 176 -3.65 -7.53 15.63
CA ARG A 176 -2.58 -7.95 16.52
C ARG A 176 -1.44 -8.61 15.76
N ALA A 177 -1.73 -9.43 14.77
CA ALA A 177 -0.71 -10.03 13.92
C ALA A 177 0.12 -8.99 13.15
N VAL A 178 -0.52 -7.96 12.61
CA VAL A 178 0.18 -6.86 11.92
C VAL A 178 1.13 -6.16 12.90
N THR A 179 0.67 -5.90 14.13
CA THR A 179 1.49 -5.30 15.18
C THR A 179 2.67 -6.18 15.56
N GLU A 180 2.44 -7.46 15.89
CA GLU A 180 3.47 -8.39 16.38
C GLU A 180 4.52 -8.70 15.31
N VAL A 181 4.09 -8.94 14.06
CA VAL A 181 5.00 -9.21 12.94
C VAL A 181 5.85 -7.98 12.64
N THR A 182 5.25 -6.79 12.65
CA THR A 182 6.01 -5.53 12.46
C THR A 182 6.99 -5.33 13.62
N ALA A 183 6.55 -5.50 14.87
CA ALA A 183 7.40 -5.35 16.05
C ALA A 183 8.57 -6.35 16.08
N ALA A 184 8.40 -7.55 15.52
CA ALA A 184 9.47 -8.54 15.42
C ALA A 184 10.60 -8.13 14.45
N VAL A 185 10.27 -7.39 13.38
CA VAL A 185 11.27 -7.01 12.34
C VAL A 185 11.82 -5.60 12.51
N LEU A 186 11.04 -4.70 13.09
CA LEU A 186 11.34 -3.27 13.13
C LEU A 186 12.67 -2.94 13.85
N PRO A 187 13.02 -3.55 15.00
CA PRO A 187 14.29 -3.28 15.67
C PRO A 187 15.50 -3.52 14.77
N GLY A 188 15.48 -4.62 14.00
CA GLY A 188 16.55 -4.93 13.05
C GLY A 188 16.63 -3.91 11.91
N MET A 189 15.48 -3.47 11.38
CA MET A 189 15.44 -2.46 10.33
C MET A 189 16.02 -1.11 10.82
N VAL A 190 15.62 -0.68 12.02
CA VAL A 190 16.11 0.56 12.65
C VAL A 190 17.61 0.48 12.87
N ALA A 191 18.12 -0.62 13.44
CA ALA A 191 19.55 -0.81 13.65
C ALA A 191 20.38 -0.72 12.35
N ARG A 192 19.78 -1.00 11.19
CA ARG A 192 20.42 -0.90 9.87
C ARG A 192 20.14 0.40 9.12
N GLY A 193 19.30 1.28 9.68
CA GLY A 193 18.88 2.54 9.04
C GLY A 193 18.14 2.37 7.72
N ARG A 194 17.54 1.18 7.48
CA ARG A 194 16.80 0.89 6.24
C ARG A 194 15.74 -0.18 6.47
N GLY A 195 14.58 0.03 5.84
CA GLY A 195 13.54 -0.99 5.80
C GLY A 195 12.28 -0.51 5.12
N ALA A 196 11.40 -1.45 4.79
CA ALA A 196 10.08 -1.18 4.24
C ALA A 196 9.02 -2.06 4.89
N VAL A 197 7.94 -1.43 5.37
CA VAL A 197 6.75 -2.10 5.89
C VAL A 197 5.60 -1.86 4.94
N VAL A 198 5.05 -2.93 4.38
CA VAL A 198 3.90 -2.91 3.46
C VAL A 198 2.73 -3.60 4.13
N ASN A 199 1.73 -2.82 4.52
CA ASN A 199 0.51 -3.34 5.11
C ASN A 199 -0.62 -3.37 4.06
N ILE A 200 -1.37 -4.47 4.03
CA ILE A 200 -2.52 -4.60 3.10
C ILE A 200 -3.80 -4.12 3.79
N GLY A 201 -4.22 -2.92 3.42
CA GLY A 201 -5.47 -2.29 3.81
C GLY A 201 -6.65 -2.76 2.96
N SER A 202 -7.71 -1.95 2.93
CA SER A 202 -8.92 -2.18 2.14
C SER A 202 -9.62 -0.85 1.87
N ALA A 203 -10.32 -0.71 0.75
CA ALA A 203 -11.10 0.51 0.48
C ALA A 203 -12.17 0.77 1.54
N SER A 204 -12.60 -0.26 2.29
CA SER A 204 -13.51 -0.10 3.44
C SER A 204 -12.97 0.81 4.54
N SER A 205 -11.66 1.10 4.57
CA SER A 205 -11.07 1.97 5.59
C SER A 205 -10.71 3.39 5.15
N GLU A 206 -10.66 3.64 3.84
CA GLU A 206 -10.14 4.91 3.28
C GLU A 206 -11.10 5.59 2.31
N ALA A 207 -11.95 4.82 1.60
CA ALA A 207 -12.86 5.37 0.58
C ALA A 207 -14.33 5.40 1.01
N ILE A 208 -14.67 4.69 2.09
CA ILE A 208 -16.05 4.50 2.53
C ILE A 208 -16.16 4.96 3.99
N PRO A 209 -17.00 5.96 4.31
CA PRO A 209 -17.11 6.48 5.68
C PRO A 209 -17.78 5.49 6.63
N SER A 210 -18.65 4.62 6.13
CA SER A 210 -19.33 3.56 6.89
C SER A 210 -19.55 2.34 6.02
N PHE A 211 -19.30 1.14 6.55
CA PHE A 211 -19.47 -0.12 5.84
C PHE A 211 -20.40 -1.06 6.64
N PRO A 212 -21.74 -0.86 6.52
CA PRO A 212 -22.73 -1.59 7.31
C PRO A 212 -22.59 -3.10 7.20
N LEU A 213 -22.92 -3.82 8.28
CA LEU A 213 -22.80 -5.29 8.44
C LEU A 213 -21.35 -5.82 8.41
N CYS A 214 -20.39 -5.03 7.97
CA CYS A 214 -18.95 -5.35 7.95
C CYS A 214 -18.17 -4.50 8.97
N THR A 215 -18.84 -4.03 10.03
CA THR A 215 -18.31 -3.06 11.01
C THR A 215 -16.95 -3.46 11.56
N MET A 216 -16.82 -4.70 12.05
CA MET A 216 -15.56 -5.19 12.61
C MET A 216 -14.45 -5.22 11.56
N TYR A 217 -14.73 -5.73 10.36
CA TYR A 217 -13.75 -5.76 9.28
C TYR A 217 -13.28 -4.34 8.89
N ALA A 218 -14.21 -3.41 8.68
CA ALA A 218 -13.88 -2.03 8.33
C ALA A 218 -13.05 -1.35 9.45
N ALA A 219 -13.44 -1.52 10.71
CA ALA A 219 -12.69 -1.03 11.86
C ALA A 219 -11.26 -1.61 11.89
N THR A 220 -11.10 -2.91 11.64
CA THR A 220 -9.78 -3.54 11.60
C THR A 220 -8.89 -2.98 10.48
N LYS A 221 -9.45 -2.70 9.31
CA LYS A 221 -8.69 -2.11 8.19
C LYS A 221 -8.41 -0.62 8.40
N ARG A 222 -9.26 0.09 9.16
CA ARG A 222 -9.02 1.47 9.63
C ARG A 222 -7.84 1.52 10.59
N TYR A 223 -7.75 0.56 11.51
CA TYR A 223 -6.58 0.39 12.37
C TYR A 223 -5.30 0.26 11.54
N ILE A 224 -5.25 -0.66 10.57
CA ILE A 224 -4.06 -0.85 9.71
C ILE A 224 -3.65 0.45 9.01
N ALA A 225 -4.63 1.20 8.49
CA ALA A 225 -4.35 2.44 7.78
C ALA A 225 -3.82 3.55 8.71
N GLN A 226 -4.37 3.68 9.92
CA GLN A 226 -3.84 4.61 10.92
C GLN A 226 -2.47 4.18 11.43
N PHE A 227 -2.31 2.90 11.80
CA PHE A 227 -1.05 2.30 12.23
C PHE A 227 0.07 2.57 11.22
N SER A 228 -0.20 2.37 9.93
CA SER A 228 0.77 2.63 8.87
C SER A 228 1.15 4.11 8.73
N ARG A 229 0.18 5.03 8.90
CA ARG A 229 0.42 6.47 8.81
C ARG A 229 1.26 6.97 9.99
N SER A 230 0.93 6.53 11.20
CA SER A 230 1.70 6.86 12.40
C SER A 230 3.14 6.35 12.31
N LEU A 231 3.34 5.06 12.03
CA LEU A 231 4.68 4.49 11.89
C LEU A 231 5.49 5.13 10.76
N HIS A 232 4.86 5.54 9.66
CA HIS A 232 5.58 6.23 8.59
C HIS A 232 6.22 7.53 9.09
N VAL A 233 5.51 8.32 9.90
CA VAL A 233 6.02 9.57 10.44
C VAL A 233 7.07 9.31 11.51
N GLU A 234 6.80 8.36 12.41
CA GLU A 234 7.70 8.02 13.54
C GLU A 234 9.07 7.51 13.08
N TYR A 235 9.12 6.67 12.03
CA TYR A 235 10.34 5.99 11.61
C TYR A 235 10.93 6.54 10.30
N ALA A 236 10.42 7.66 9.78
CA ALA A 236 10.96 8.29 8.57
C ALA A 236 12.43 8.71 8.73
N SER A 237 12.81 9.27 9.88
CA SER A 237 14.19 9.66 10.18
C SER A 237 15.13 8.46 10.32
N GLU A 238 14.58 7.29 10.69
CA GLU A 238 15.31 6.02 10.82
C GLU A 238 15.46 5.28 9.48
N GLY A 239 15.07 5.90 8.37
CA GLY A 239 15.17 5.30 7.03
C GLY A 239 14.14 4.20 6.75
N ILE A 240 13.06 4.13 7.54
CA ILE A 240 12.01 3.11 7.39
C ILE A 240 10.82 3.68 6.61
N HIS A 241 10.48 3.03 5.50
CA HIS A 241 9.32 3.40 4.71
C HIS A 241 8.12 2.52 5.04
N VAL A 242 7.07 3.12 5.61
CA VAL A 242 5.82 2.41 5.92
C VAL A 242 4.72 2.84 4.96
N GLN A 243 4.03 1.87 4.37
CA GLN A 243 2.92 2.13 3.44
C GLN A 243 1.74 1.18 3.70
N CYS A 244 0.54 1.71 3.53
CA CYS A 244 -0.69 0.94 3.47
C CYS A 244 -1.21 0.91 2.03
N GLN A 245 -1.31 -0.30 1.45
CA GLN A 245 -1.87 -0.52 0.11
C GLN A 245 -3.37 -0.83 0.22
N VAL A 246 -4.20 -0.06 -0.48
CA VAL A 246 -5.65 -0.02 -0.28
C VAL A 246 -6.36 -0.61 -1.47
N ASN A 247 -6.81 -1.86 -1.37
CA ASN A 247 -7.49 -2.51 -2.48
C ASN A 247 -8.99 -2.15 -2.55
N LEU A 248 -9.44 -1.67 -3.73
CA LEU A 248 -10.83 -1.29 -4.02
C LEU A 248 -11.78 -2.48 -4.20
N SER A 249 -11.25 -3.70 -4.35
CA SER A 249 -11.98 -4.98 -4.28
C SER A 249 -10.95 -6.12 -4.34
N GLU A 250 -11.30 -7.31 -3.84
CA GLU A 250 -10.51 -8.53 -4.03
C GLU A 250 -10.56 -8.98 -5.52
N ILE A 251 -10.01 -8.17 -6.42
CA ILE A 251 -9.92 -8.51 -7.84
C ILE A 251 -8.69 -9.38 -8.04
N ARG A 252 -8.91 -10.64 -8.45
CA ARG A 252 -7.90 -11.68 -8.74
C ARG A 252 -6.86 -11.30 -9.81
N ASN A 253 -6.96 -10.13 -10.45
CA ASN A 253 -6.10 -9.65 -11.53
C ASN A 253 -5.37 -8.35 -11.15
N PHE A 254 -4.18 -8.51 -10.57
CA PHE A 254 -3.34 -7.46 -9.95
C PHE A 254 -2.73 -6.43 -10.94
N HIS A 255 -2.63 -6.76 -12.24
CA HIS A 255 -1.91 -5.91 -13.21
C HIS A 255 -2.61 -4.59 -13.57
N LEU A 256 -3.92 -4.47 -13.36
CA LEU A 256 -4.70 -3.29 -13.79
C LEU A 256 -4.88 -2.24 -12.68
N LEU A 257 -4.65 -2.58 -11.40
CA LEU A 257 -5.00 -1.74 -10.25
C LEU A 257 -3.90 -0.79 -9.75
N ILE A 258 -2.63 -1.07 -10.06
CA ILE A 258 -1.50 -0.20 -9.66
C ILE A 258 -1.65 1.19 -10.30
N GLY A 259 -2.26 1.28 -11.49
CA GLY A 259 -2.56 2.54 -12.16
C GLY A 259 -3.73 3.31 -11.53
N TRP A 260 -4.78 2.62 -11.08
CA TRP A 260 -6.04 3.25 -10.67
C TRP A 260 -6.06 3.75 -9.22
N GLN A 261 -5.40 3.06 -8.28
CA GLN A 261 -5.42 3.47 -6.87
C GLN A 261 -4.59 4.73 -6.58
N ILE A 262 -3.60 5.04 -7.42
CA ILE A 262 -2.84 6.29 -7.34
C ILE A 262 -3.71 7.48 -7.77
N LEU A 263 -4.60 7.30 -8.75
CA LEU A 263 -5.51 8.34 -9.24
C LEU A 263 -6.48 8.84 -8.16
N LEU A 264 -7.00 7.96 -7.31
CA LEU A 264 -7.98 8.34 -6.28
C LEU A 264 -7.36 9.02 -5.05
N LYS A 265 -6.15 8.62 -4.62
CA LYS A 265 -5.46 9.25 -3.47
C LYS A 265 -5.06 10.71 -3.72
N TYR A 266 -4.97 11.14 -4.98
CA TYR A 266 -4.67 12.53 -5.34
C TYR A 266 -5.91 13.37 -5.66
N ALA A 267 -7.06 12.74 -5.97
CA ALA A 267 -8.32 13.47 -6.18
C ALA A 267 -8.90 14.02 -4.86
N THR A 268 -8.69 13.33 -3.73
CA THR A 268 -9.26 13.71 -2.43
C THR A 268 -8.37 14.63 -1.59
N LYS A 269 -7.07 14.77 -1.89
CA LYS A 269 -6.17 15.68 -1.16
C LYS A 269 -6.41 17.18 -1.44
N LYS A 270 -7.48 17.52 -2.19
CA LYS A 270 -7.86 18.90 -2.54
C LYS A 270 -9.20 19.36 -1.95
N LEU A 271 -9.81 18.58 -1.05
CA LEU A 271 -11.09 18.93 -0.40
C LEU A 271 -10.99 19.22 1.11
N ASP A 272 -9.84 18.99 1.76
CA ASP A 272 -9.62 19.27 3.19
C ASP A 272 -8.67 20.46 3.46
N LEU A 273 -8.65 21.44 2.56
CA LEU A 273 -8.05 22.76 2.81
C LEU A 273 -9.03 23.84 2.35
N ASN A 274 -10.02 24.09 3.20
CA ASN A 274 -10.72 25.36 3.38
C ASN A 274 -11.11 25.45 4.87
#